data_AF-A0A2M7Z1T5-F1
#
_entry.id   AF-A0A2M7Z1T5-F1
#
_cell.length_a   1.000
_cell.length_b   1.000
_cell.length_c   1.000
_cell.angle_alpha   90.00
_cell.angle_beta   90.00
_cell.angle_gamma   90.00
#
_symmetry.space_group_name_H-M   'P 1'
#
loop_
_entity.id
_entity.type
_entity.pdbx_description
1 polymer ?
#
loop_
_entity_poly.entity_id
_entity_poly.type
_entity_poly.pdbx_seq_one_letter_code
_entity_poly.pdbx_strand_id
1 'polypeptide(L)' 'MISPDRDERIGLIAGNGRFPIIFADNVRRLGFSVSAIAHVGETLPELESHVDRIHWLKVGQFSKALAALKGDGIRQAV' A
#
# COMPACT_ATOMS: atom_id res chain seq x y z
N MET A 1 -8.96 28.28 1.41
CA MET A 1 -8.22 27.34 0.53
C MET A 1 -8.30 25.96 1.14
N ILE A 2 -9.12 25.08 0.57
CA ILE A 2 -9.20 23.66 0.95
C ILE A 2 -7.99 23.00 0.28
N SER A 3 -7.11 22.32 1.04
CA SER A 3 -5.95 21.60 0.47
C SER A 3 -6.46 20.35 -0.27
N PRO A 4 -6.28 20.21 -1.59
CA PRO A 4 -6.98 19.19 -2.38
C PRO A 4 -6.19 17.87 -2.51
N ASP A 5 -5.60 17.30 -1.45
CA ASP A 5 -4.63 16.19 -1.67
C ASP A 5 -4.38 15.23 -0.50
N ARG A 6 -5.00 15.42 0.69
CA ARG A 6 -4.52 14.74 1.92
C ARG A 6 -5.18 13.39 2.22
N ASP A 7 -6.36 13.13 1.67
CA ASP A 7 -7.15 11.92 1.98
C ASP A 7 -7.17 10.93 0.80
N GLU A 8 -6.48 11.21 -0.30
CA GLU A 8 -6.53 10.40 -1.53
C GLU A 8 -5.47 9.30 -1.59
N ARG A 9 -4.69 9.08 -0.53
CA ARG A 9 -3.61 8.07 -0.50
C ARG A 9 -3.80 7.07 0.64
N ILE A 10 -3.83 5.79 0.28
CA ILE A 10 -3.98 4.68 1.22
C ILE A 10 -2.71 3.84 1.24
N GLY A 11 -2.21 3.58 2.45
CA GLY A 11 -1.22 2.53 2.71
C GLY A 11 -1.90 1.18 2.81
N LEU A 12 -1.38 0.18 2.11
CA LEU A 12 -1.83 -1.20 2.22
C LEU A 12 -0.72 -2.07 2.81
N ILE A 13 -0.89 -2.62 3.99
CA ILE A 13 0.04 -3.59 4.57
C ILE A 13 -0.40 -4.98 4.12
N ALA A 14 0.17 -5.46 3.03
CA ALA A 14 -0.27 -6.67 2.37
C ALA A 14 0.20 -7.94 3.12
N GLY A 15 -0.77 -8.72 3.57
CA GLY A 15 -0.58 -10.11 4.01
C GLY A 15 -0.61 -11.09 2.83
N ASN A 16 -0.94 -12.34 3.14
CA ASN A 16 -1.09 -13.43 2.17
C ASN A 16 -2.48 -13.40 1.48
N GLY A 17 -2.58 -14.07 0.34
CA GLY A 17 -3.83 -14.33 -0.35
C GLY A 17 -4.27 -13.23 -1.30
N ARG A 18 -5.51 -13.34 -1.80
CA ARG A 18 -6.05 -12.44 -2.84
C ARG A 18 -6.69 -11.15 -2.31
N PHE A 19 -6.94 -11.05 -1.01
CA PHE A 19 -7.62 -9.90 -0.43
C PHE A 19 -6.87 -8.57 -0.67
N PRO A 20 -5.54 -8.46 -0.51
CA PRO A 20 -4.80 -7.23 -0.81
C PRO A 20 -5.01 -6.73 -2.25
N ILE A 21 -5.05 -7.64 -3.23
CA ILE A 21 -5.31 -7.32 -4.65
C ILE A 21 -6.72 -6.76 -4.83
N ILE A 22 -7.72 -7.47 -4.30
CA ILE A 22 -9.13 -7.05 -4.38
C ILE A 22 -9.32 -5.69 -3.71
N PHE A 23 -8.70 -5.47 -2.55
CA PHE A 23 -8.74 -4.18 -1.86
C PHE A 23 -8.14 -3.06 -2.72
N ALA A 24 -6.92 -3.26 -3.22
CA ALA A 24 -6.22 -2.26 -4.01
C ALA A 24 -6.99 -1.87 -5.28
N ASP A 25 -7.57 -2.84 -5.98
CA ASP A 25 -8.41 -2.58 -7.16
C ASP A 25 -9.64 -1.72 -6.84
N ASN A 26 -10.34 -2.04 -5.74
CA ASN A 26 -11.54 -1.29 -5.36
C ASN A 26 -11.19 0.14 -4.94
N VAL A 27 -10.15 0.30 -4.13
CA VAL A 27 -9.70 1.62 -3.66
C VAL A 27 -9.23 2.50 -4.81
N ARG A 28 -8.49 1.94 -5.77
CA ARG A 28 -8.08 2.66 -7.00
C ARG A 28 -9.27 3.08 -7.85
N ARG A 29 -10.28 2.22 -8.00
CA ARG A 29 -11.53 2.55 -8.72
C ARG A 29 -12.30 3.70 -8.08
N LEU A 30 -12.12 3.93 -6.78
CA LEU A 30 -12.68 5.06 -6.04
C LEU A 30 -11.83 6.34 -6.15
N GLY A 31 -10.73 6.32 -6.91
CA GLY A 31 -9.88 7.47 -7.17
C GLY A 31 -8.70 7.64 -6.21
N PHE A 32 -8.51 6.72 -5.26
CA PHE A 32 -7.38 6.78 -4.34
C PHE A 32 -6.12 6.18 -4.97
N SER A 33 -4.97 6.74 -4.62
CA SER A 33 -3.66 6.11 -4.86
C SER A 33 -3.33 5.12 -3.74
N VAL A 34 -2.71 3.99 -4.09
CA VAL A 34 -2.34 2.93 -3.16
C VAL A 34 -0.82 2.72 -3.16
N SER A 35 -0.21 2.84 -1.98
CA SER A 35 1.16 2.38 -1.73
C SER A 35 1.13 1.16 -0.83
N ALA A 36 1.67 0.04 -1.31
CA ALA A 36 1.67 -1.22 -0.58
C ALA A 36 3.02 -1.53 0.07
N ILE A 37 2.96 -2.04 1.29
CA ILE A 37 4.05 -2.82 1.88
C ILE A 37 3.75 -4.29 1.63
N ALA A 38 4.64 -4.98 0.92
CA ALA A 38 4.51 -6.38 0.58
C ALA A 38 5.63 -7.20 1.23
N HIS A 39 5.31 -8.40 1.70
CA HIS A 39 6.27 -9.28 2.35
C HIS A 39 6.77 -10.36 1.38
N VAL A 40 8.09 -10.43 1.20
CA VAL A 40 8.73 -11.45 0.36
C VAL A 40 8.40 -12.84 0.90
N GLY A 41 7.83 -13.69 0.05
CA GLY A 41 7.41 -15.05 0.38
C GLY A 41 5.99 -15.19 0.94
N GLU A 42 5.33 -14.08 1.27
CA GLU A 42 3.96 -14.06 1.82
C GLU A 42 2.96 -13.40 0.88
N THR A 43 3.30 -12.20 0.39
CA THR A 43 2.43 -11.44 -0.51
C THR A 43 2.56 -11.96 -1.94
N LEU A 44 1.43 -12.10 -2.62
CA LEU A 44 1.40 -12.49 -4.04
C LEU A 44 2.10 -11.41 -4.89
N PRO A 45 3.09 -11.76 -5.74
CA PRO A 45 3.76 -10.82 -6.64
C PRO A 45 2.81 -10.05 -7.57
N GLU A 46 1.68 -10.67 -7.91
CA GLU A 46 0.60 -10.06 -8.69
C GLU A 46 0.17 -8.70 -8.14
N LEU A 47 0.22 -8.47 -6.82
CA LEU A 47 -0.17 -7.19 -6.20
C LEU A 47 0.52 -5.97 -6.82
N GLU A 48 1.75 -6.12 -7.32
CA GLU A 48 2.52 -5.03 -7.94
C GLU A 48 1.78 -4.35 -9.10
N SER A 49 0.97 -5.08 -9.88
CA SER A 49 0.17 -4.48 -10.97
C SER A 49 -1.11 -3.80 -10.50
N HIS A 50 -1.47 -3.92 -9.22
CA HIS A 50 -2.72 -3.39 -8.65
C HIS A 50 -2.49 -2.18 -7.74
N VAL A 51 -1.27 -1.66 -7.64
CA VAL A 51 -0.91 -0.55 -6.75
C VAL A 51 -0.06 0.49 -7.50
N ASP A 52 -0.02 1.72 -7.00
CA ASP A 52 0.82 2.77 -7.59
C ASP A 52 2.28 2.62 -7.18
N ARG A 53 2.52 2.09 -5.97
CA ARG A 53 3.83 1.81 -5.42
C ARG A 53 3.78 0.54 -4.59
N ILE A 54 4.88 -0.22 -4.64
CA ILE A 54 5.06 -1.40 -3.80
C ILE A 54 6.45 -1.39 -3.19
N HIS A 55 6.52 -1.76 -1.91
CA HIS A 55 7.77 -1.92 -1.17
C HIS A 55 7.87 -3.36 -0.69
N TRP A 56 8.77 -4.12 -1.31
CA TRP A 56 9.05 -5.50 -0.94
C TRP A 56 10.01 -5.55 0.26
N LEU A 57 9.51 -6.06 1.39
CA LEU A 57 10.25 -6.16 2.65
C LEU A 57 10.25 -7.60 3.16
N LYS A 58 11.21 -7.91 4.05
CA LYS A 58 11.15 -9.14 4.85
C LYS A 58 10.28 -8.91 6.08
N VAL A 59 9.62 -9.96 6.56
CA VAL A 59 8.84 -9.92 7.82
C VAL A 59 9.73 -9.42 8.97
N GLY A 60 9.16 -8.60 9.85
CA GLY A 60 9.85 -7.99 11.00
C GLY A 60 10.55 -6.67 10.68
N GLN A 61 10.59 -6.21 9.42
CA GLN A 61 11.20 -4.93 9.04
C GLN A 61 10.27 -3.71 9.27
N PHE A 62 9.65 -3.62 10.45
CA PHE A 62 8.65 -2.59 10.77
C PHE A 62 9.14 -1.15 10.55
N SER A 63 10.37 -0.83 10.97
CA SER A 63 10.93 0.52 10.78
C SER A 63 11.08 0.89 9.29
N LYS A 64 11.37 -0.09 8.43
CA LYS A 64 11.44 0.12 6.97
C LYS A 64 10.06 0.31 6.37
N ALA A 65 9.08 -0.48 6.80
CA ALA A 65 7.68 -0.31 6.38
C ALA A 65 7.17 1.10 6.73
N LEU A 66 7.44 1.56 7.97
CA LEU A 66 7.06 2.90 8.40
C LEU A 66 7.78 3.99 7.61
N ALA A 67 9.08 3.83 7.32
CA ALA A 67 9.84 4.78 6.53
C ALA A 67 9.33 4.87 5.08
N ALA A 68 9.00 3.73 4.47
CA ALA A 68 8.43 3.65 3.13
C ALA A 68 7.07 4.36 3.04
N LEU A 69 6.14 4.03 3.95
CA LEU A 69 4.82 4.69 4.01
C LEU A 69 4.94 6.20 4.23
N LYS A 70 5.81 6.65 5.15
CA LYS A 70 6.07 8.08 5.36
C LYS A 70 6.67 8.75 4.12
N GLY A 71 7.61 8.07 3.44
CA GLY A 71 8.25 8.56 2.22
C GLY A 71 7.27 8.74 1.07
N ASP A 72 6.24 7.90 0.99
CA ASP A 72 5.16 8.02 0.01
C ASP A 72 4.06 9.01 0.43
N GLY A 73 4.19 9.62 1.61
CA GLY A 73 3.22 10.58 2.14
C GLY A 73 1.94 9.93 2.66
N ILE A 74 1.97 8.63 2.99
CA ILE A 74 0.83 7.91 3.54
C ILE A 74 0.54 8.37 4.97
N ARG A 75 -0.74 8.65 5.24
CA ARG A 75 -1.22 9.09 6.57
C ARG A 75 -2.17 8.09 7.21
N GLN A 76 -2.76 7.19 6.41
CA GLN A 76 -3.63 6.12 6.85
C GLN A 76 -3.21 4.83 6.16
N ALA A 77 -3.09 3.76 6.92
CA ALA A 77 -2.78 2.44 6.41
C ALA A 77 -3.72 1.40 7.02
N VAL A 78 -3.98 0.35 6.24
CA VAL A 78 -4.80 -0.80 6.63
C VAL A 78 -4.03 -2.10 6.49
#